data_AF-A0AA39LRK2-F1
#
_entry.id   AF-A0AA39LRK2-F1
#
_cell.length_a   1.000
_cell.length_b   1.000
_cell.length_c   1.000
_cell.angle_alpha   90.00
_cell.angle_beta   90.00
_cell.angle_gamma   90.00
#
_symmetry.space_group_name_H-M   'P 1'
#
loop_
_entity.id
_entity.type
_entity.pdbx_description
1 polymer ?
#
loop_
_entity_poly.entity_id
_entity_poly.type
_entity_poly.pdbx_seq_one_letter_code
_entity_poly.pdbx_strand_id
1 'polypeptide(L)'
;MPQQLSSQNREAATLLSESLDRLNAIRFRAHQENSKRSRKSSSNVFEEFVRLADDSELMTVVTGHTRAYFFSTLDSWMYLERDAESNLDTLYIVRENADGVQSIQKTVC
;
A
#
# COMPACT_ATOMS: atom_id res chain seq x y z
N MET A 1 20.38 -0.74 -24.56
CA MET A 1 19.52 -1.49 -23.62
C MET A 1 19.77 -1.30 -22.12
N PRO A 2 20.80 -0.58 -21.59
CA PRO A 2 20.91 -0.37 -20.13
C PRO A 2 20.06 0.79 -19.55
N GLN A 3 19.56 1.70 -20.39
CA GLN A 3 18.83 2.90 -19.92
C GLN A 3 17.37 2.63 -19.51
N GLN A 4 16.71 1.60 -20.05
CA GLN A 4 15.33 1.25 -19.66
C GLN A 4 15.25 0.54 -18.31
N LEU A 5 16.21 -0.35 -18.04
CA LEU A 5 16.36 -1.03 -16.75
C LEU A 5 16.49 -0.05 -15.59
N SER A 6 17.31 1.00 -15.76
CA SER A 6 17.48 2.01 -14.71
C SER A 6 16.26 2.93 -14.55
N SER A 7 15.51 3.20 -15.61
CA SER A 7 14.31 4.05 -15.51
C SER A 7 13.15 3.36 -14.81
N GLN A 8 12.87 2.08 -15.12
CA GLN A 8 11.78 1.33 -14.51
C GLN A 8 12.06 1.04 -13.04
N ASN A 9 13.28 0.62 -12.71
CA ASN A 9 13.66 0.37 -11.31
C ASN A 9 13.59 1.65 -10.47
N ARG A 10 13.98 2.81 -11.04
CA ARG A 10 13.82 4.09 -10.36
C ARG A 10 12.35 4.45 -10.15
N GLU A 11 11.52 4.26 -11.17
CA GLU A 11 10.08 4.53 -11.08
C GLU A 11 9.39 3.65 -10.03
N ALA A 12 9.69 2.35 -10.01
CA ALA A 12 9.19 1.43 -9.00
C ALA A 12 9.66 1.81 -7.59
N ALA A 13 10.93 2.20 -7.42
CA ALA A 13 11.43 2.68 -6.12
C ALA A 13 10.70 3.96 -5.66
N THR A 14 10.42 4.89 -6.58
CA THR A 14 9.62 6.08 -6.29
C THR A 14 8.20 5.71 -5.85
N LEU A 15 7.53 4.81 -6.57
CA LEU A 15 6.18 4.36 -6.22
C LEU A 15 6.13 3.60 -4.90
N LEU A 16 7.15 2.80 -4.59
CA LEU A 16 7.26 2.11 -3.31
C LEU A 16 7.33 3.14 -2.18
N SER A 17 8.20 4.15 -2.29
CA SER A 17 8.29 5.23 -1.30
C SER A 17 6.95 5.94 -1.13
N GLU A 18 6.31 6.35 -2.23
CA GLU A 18 5.00 7.02 -2.21
C GLU A 18 3.93 6.16 -1.53
N SER A 19 3.88 4.86 -1.84
CA SER A 19 2.93 3.90 -1.26
C SER A 19 3.10 3.78 0.25
N LEU A 20 4.35 3.66 0.71
CA LEU A 20 4.67 3.55 2.13
C LEU A 20 4.38 4.85 2.89
N ASP A 21 4.65 6.00 2.29
CA ASP A 21 4.31 7.30 2.88
C ASP A 21 2.79 7.46 3.04
N ARG A 22 2.02 7.13 2.00
CA ARG A 22 0.54 7.15 2.05
C ARG A 22 0.00 6.18 3.09
N LEU A 23 0.51 4.95 3.11
CA LEU A 23 0.14 3.94 4.10
C LEU A 23 0.41 4.43 5.53
N ASN A 24 1.60 4.97 5.80
CA ASN A 24 1.95 5.49 7.12
C ASN A 24 1.09 6.69 7.53
N ALA A 25 0.71 7.56 6.60
CA ALA A 25 -0.23 8.63 6.87
C ALA A 25 -1.62 8.10 7.28
N ILE A 26 -2.11 7.05 6.61
CA ILE A 26 -3.38 6.39 6.97
C ILE A 26 -3.29 5.73 8.35
N ARG A 27 -2.18 5.02 8.64
CA ARG A 27 -1.92 4.43 9.97
C ARG A 27 -1.91 5.47 11.07
N PHE A 28 -1.25 6.59 10.84
CA PHE A 28 -1.22 7.68 11.80
C PHE A 28 -2.63 8.23 12.08
N ARG A 29 -3.46 8.42 11.05
CA ARG A 29 -4.88 8.79 11.22
C ARG A 29 -5.66 7.74 12.00
N ALA A 30 -5.49 6.46 11.69
CA ALA A 30 -6.10 5.34 12.41
C ALA A 30 -5.74 5.38 13.91
N HIS A 31 -4.46 5.58 14.25
CA HIS A 31 -4.02 5.74 15.64
C HIS A 31 -4.63 6.96 16.33
N GLN A 32 -4.73 8.10 15.65
CA GLN A 32 -5.39 9.29 16.20
C GLN A 32 -6.87 9.06 16.46
N GLU A 33 -7.58 8.40 15.55
CA GLU A 33 -8.99 8.07 15.74
C GLU A 33 -9.19 7.09 16.89
N ASN A 34 -8.34 6.06 17.00
CA ASN A 34 -8.36 5.10 18.10
C ASN A 34 -8.11 5.75 19.47
N SER A 35 -7.16 6.70 19.55
CA SER A 35 -6.82 7.38 20.80
C SER A 35 -7.89 8.37 21.29
N LYS A 36 -8.72 8.92 20.39
CA LYS A 36 -9.84 9.82 20.72
C LYS A 36 -11.11 9.09 21.14
N ARG A 37 -11.11 7.75 21.18
CA ARG A 37 -12.30 6.95 21.51
C ARG A 37 -12.73 7.13 22.97
N SER A 38 -13.89 7.74 23.16
CA SER A 38 -14.78 7.36 24.26
C SER A 38 -15.47 6.04 23.88
N ARG A 39 -15.78 5.17 24.87
CA ARG A 39 -16.32 3.80 24.71
C ARG A 39 -17.60 3.61 23.85
N LYS A 40 -18.08 4.62 23.11
CA LYS A 40 -19.41 4.66 22.48
C LYS A 40 -19.45 4.76 20.94
N SER A 41 -18.33 4.94 20.22
CA SER A 41 -18.40 5.00 18.74
C SER A 41 -17.85 3.74 18.07
N SER A 42 -18.68 3.12 17.24
CA SER A 42 -18.40 1.92 16.44
C SER A 42 -17.60 2.23 15.17
N SER A 43 -16.64 3.16 15.19
CA SER A 43 -15.82 3.38 13.99
C SER A 43 -15.03 2.10 13.71
N ASN A 44 -15.03 1.61 12.48
CA ASN A 44 -14.31 0.37 12.14
C ASN A 44 -12.84 0.70 11.82
N VAL A 45 -12.14 1.30 12.78
CA VAL A 45 -10.68 1.51 12.67
C VAL A 45 -9.98 0.20 12.99
N PHE A 46 -9.20 -0.30 12.04
CA PHE A 46 -8.52 -1.58 12.12
C PHE A 46 -7.14 -1.47 11.46
N GLU A 47 -6.13 -2.03 12.12
CA GLU A 47 -4.78 -2.14 11.58
C GLU A 47 -4.26 -3.54 11.89
N GLU A 48 -3.71 -4.20 10.88
CA GLU A 48 -3.13 -5.51 11.01
C GLU A 48 -1.89 -5.64 10.12
N PHE A 49 -0.88 -6.32 10.65
CA PHE A 49 0.29 -6.75 9.91
C PHE A 49 0.43 -8.26 10.08
N VAL A 50 0.47 -8.98 8.97
CA VAL A 50 0.60 -10.43 8.93
C VAL A 50 1.80 -10.78 8.06
N ARG A 51 2.66 -11.66 8.56
CA ARG A 51 3.68 -12.35 7.77
C ARG A 51 3.24 -13.79 7.52
N LEU A 52 3.21 -14.19 6.27
CA LEU A 52 2.80 -15.53 5.83
C LEU A 52 3.97 -16.53 5.95
N ALA A 53 3.67 -17.81 5.79
CA ALA A 53 4.65 -18.90 5.92
C ALA A 53 5.75 -18.87 4.84
N ASP A 54 5.49 -18.21 3.72
CA ASP A 54 6.44 -18.00 2.60
C ASP A 54 7.17 -16.66 2.70
N ASP A 55 7.17 -16.02 3.87
CA ASP A 55 7.74 -14.71 4.16
C ASP A 55 7.09 -13.53 3.41
N SER A 56 5.96 -13.75 2.72
CA SER A 56 5.16 -12.65 2.20
C SER A 56 4.56 -11.84 3.34
N GLU A 57 4.45 -10.53 3.15
CA GLU A 57 3.92 -9.60 4.15
C GLU A 57 2.65 -8.94 3.64
N LEU A 58 1.66 -8.81 4.52
CA LEU A 58 0.42 -8.09 4.28
C LEU A 58 0.19 -7.09 5.40
N MET A 59 0.07 -5.81 5.04
CA MET A 59 -0.39 -4.75 5.92
C MET A 59 -1.76 -4.27 5.48
N THR A 60 -2.71 -4.24 6.41
CA THR A 60 -4.06 -3.75 6.19
C THR A 60 -4.34 -2.62 7.16
N VAL A 61 -4.89 -1.52 6.65
CA VAL A 61 -5.32 -0.38 7.47
C VAL A 61 -6.68 0.09 6.98
N VAL A 62 -7.64 0.15 7.90
CA VAL A 62 -8.99 0.61 7.64
C VAL A 62 -9.29 1.74 8.62
N THR A 63 -9.75 2.87 8.09
CA THR A 63 -10.32 3.99 8.84
C THR A 63 -11.80 4.14 8.48
N GLY A 64 -12.47 5.20 8.97
CA GLY A 64 -13.89 5.43 8.68
C GLY A 64 -14.25 5.43 7.18
N HIS A 65 -13.37 5.95 6.32
CA HIS A 65 -13.61 6.09 4.87
C HIS A 65 -12.47 5.51 4.01
N THR A 66 -11.26 5.34 4.55
CA THR A 66 -10.11 4.85 3.78
C THR A 66 -9.83 3.38 4.09
N ARG A 67 -9.51 2.61 3.06
CA ARG A 67 -8.95 1.25 3.17
C ARG A 67 -7.64 1.22 2.39
N ALA A 68 -6.56 0.83 3.05
CA ALA A 68 -5.27 0.63 2.41
C ALA A 68 -4.75 -0.79 2.67
N TYR A 69 -4.15 -1.36 1.63
CA TYR A 69 -3.54 -2.67 1.63
C TYR A 69 -2.16 -2.55 1.00
N PHE A 70 -1.17 -3.11 1.66
CA PHE A 70 0.17 -3.28 1.13
C PHE A 70 0.56 -4.75 1.23
N PHE A 71 0.83 -5.38 0.10
CA PHE A 71 1.25 -6.77 0.02
C PHE A 71 2.62 -6.84 -0.64
N SER A 72 3.56 -7.58 -0.05
CA SER A 72 4.90 -7.76 -0.62
C SER A 72 5.36 -9.20 -0.53
N THR A 73 5.97 -9.67 -1.61
CA THR A 73 6.72 -10.92 -1.71
C THR A 73 8.20 -10.60 -1.91
N LEU A 74 9.02 -11.62 -2.15
CA LEU A 74 10.46 -11.45 -2.44
C LEU A 74 10.70 -10.62 -3.72
N ASP A 75 9.85 -10.78 -4.73
CA ASP A 75 10.02 -10.31 -6.10
C ASP A 75 8.93 -9.33 -6.55
N SER A 76 7.92 -9.08 -5.72
CA SER A 76 6.79 -8.25 -6.09
C SER A 76 6.17 -7.51 -4.92
N TRP A 77 5.44 -6.46 -5.23
CA TRP A 77 4.59 -5.79 -4.25
C TRP A 77 3.38 -5.15 -4.90
N MET A 78 2.36 -4.91 -4.09
CA MET A 78 1.13 -4.25 -4.46
C MET A 78 0.72 -3.26 -3.37
N TYR A 79 0.30 -2.08 -3.80
CA TYR A 79 -0.36 -1.09 -2.96
C TYR A 79 -1.77 -0.83 -3.51
N LEU A 80 -2.77 -0.93 -2.65
CA LEU A 80 -4.15 -0.56 -2.95
C LEU A 80 -4.65 0.41 -1.89
N GLU A 81 -5.09 1.57 -2.31
CA GLU A 81 -5.79 2.55 -1.48
C GLU A 81 -7.16 2.82 -2.10
N ARG A 82 -8.20 2.75 -1.27
CA ARG A 82 -9.56 3.14 -1.63
C ARG A 82 -10.09 4.14 -0.62
N ASP A 83 -10.64 5.23 -1.11
CA ASP A 83 -11.29 6.23 -0.29
C ASP A 83 -12.75 6.38 -0.71
N ALA A 84 -13.65 6.00 0.21
CA ALA A 84 -15.09 6.02 -0.02
C ALA A 84 -15.66 7.44 -0.19
N GLU A 85 -14.93 8.48 0.22
CA GLU A 85 -15.38 9.87 0.12
C GLU A 85 -14.90 10.57 -1.17
N SER A 86 -13.74 10.18 -1.71
CA SER A 86 -13.11 10.91 -2.82
C SER A 86 -13.26 10.25 -4.19
N ASN A 87 -13.90 9.08 -4.29
CA ASN A 87 -13.89 8.22 -5.49
C ASN A 87 -12.47 7.91 -6.01
N LEU A 88 -11.43 8.27 -5.24
CA LEU A 88 -10.04 8.06 -5.61
C LEU A 88 -9.61 6.67 -5.19
N ASP A 89 -9.43 5.82 -6.19
CA ASP A 89 -8.86 4.49 -6.00
C ASP A 89 -7.46 4.48 -6.61
N THR A 90 -6.45 4.17 -5.80
CA THR A 90 -5.06 4.02 -6.25
C THR A 90 -4.65 2.55 -6.16
N LEU A 91 -4.19 1.98 -7.27
CA LEU A 91 -3.59 0.65 -7.34
C LEU A 91 -2.24 0.74 -8.04
N TYR A 92 -1.19 0.33 -7.33
CA TYR A 92 0.14 0.11 -7.89
C TYR A 92 0.50 -1.37 -7.72
N ILE A 93 0.97 -2.00 -8.79
CA ILE A 93 1.51 -3.36 -8.78
C ILE A 93 2.88 -3.31 -9.44
N VAL A 94 3.88 -3.83 -8.73
CA VAL A 94 5.23 -3.98 -9.26
C VAL A 94 5.65 -5.44 -9.15
N ARG A 95 6.18 -5.99 -10.23
CA ARG A 95 6.70 -7.37 -10.27
C ARG A 95 8.04 -7.37 -10.98
N GLU A 96 9.04 -8.01 -10.39
CA GLU A 96 10.28 -8.36 -11.06
C GLU A 96 10.04 -9.57 -11.98
N ASN A 97 10.39 -9.43 -13.25
CA ASN A 97 10.28 -10.52 -14.22
C ASN A 97 11.54 -11.39 -14.18
N ALA A 98 11.50 -12.55 -14.84
CA ALA A 98 12.62 -13.50 -14.88
C ALA A 98 13.91 -12.93 -15.50
N ASP A 99 13.83 -11.82 -16.24
CA ASP A 99 14.96 -11.08 -16.81
C ASP A 99 15.53 -9.99 -15.87
N GLY A 100 15.00 -9.88 -14.64
CA GLY A 100 15.38 -8.86 -13.65
C GLY A 100 14.78 -7.47 -13.92
N VAL A 101 13.90 -7.35 -14.92
CA VAL A 101 13.24 -6.08 -15.26
C VAL A 101 11.93 -5.96 -14.48
N GLN A 102 11.72 -4.80 -13.86
CA GLN A 102 10.46 -4.54 -13.17
C GLN A 102 9.35 -4.12 -14.14
N SER A 103 8.22 -4.80 -14.03
CA SER A 103 6.96 -4.39 -14.63
C SER A 103 6.17 -3.57 -13.63
N ILE A 104 5.55 -2.48 -14.11
CA ILE A 104 4.77 -1.56 -13.30
C ILE A 104 3.39 -1.44 -13.91
N GLN A 105 2.36 -1.68 -13.11
CA GLN A 105 0.98 -1.37 -13.44
C GLN A 105 0.49 -0.30 -12.46
N LYS A 106 -0.07 0.78 -13.02
CA LYS A 106 -0.71 1.85 -12.24
C LYS A 106 -2.15 2.02 -12.66
N THR A 107 -3.02 2.18 -11.69
CA THR A 107 -4.42 2.55 -11.92
C THR A 107 -4.78 3.58 -10.87
N VAL A 108 -5.15 4.76 -11.34
CA VAL A 108 -5.67 5.85 -10.51
C VAL A 108 -7.00 6.24 -11.15
N CYS A 109 -8.09 6.03 -10.43
CA CYS A 109 -9.45 6.32 -10.88
C CYS A 109 -10.05 7.44 -10.04
#